data_AF-Q2IX29-F1
#
_entry.id   AF-Q2IX29-F1
#
_cell.length_a   1.000
_cell.length_b   1.000
_cell.length_c   1.000
_cell.angle_alpha   90.00
_cell.angle_beta   90.00
_cell.angle_gamma   90.00
#
_symmetry.space_group_name_H-M   'P 1'
#
loop_
_entity.id
_entity.type
_entity.pdbx_description
1 polymer ?
#
loop_
_entity_poly.entity_id
_entity_poly.type
_entity_poly.pdbx_seq_one_letter_code
_entity_poly.pdbx_strand_id
1 'polypeptide(L)'
;MRLVVAGTLVLALSFGPAAQAADVRWTLTKQPAELLGMPAGEEEADDVLRLTCLKGGAVQVGLGGYKSLGKGKGEPLSVTLASANASVTLKGKSTLSKNSEMTGAYELRADLAAGEVAALNSVLADGTAIRVSGAIKDAWSVKGLKAVAQGFTAGCSKK
;
A
#
# COMPACT_ATOMS: atom_id res chain seq x y z
N MET A 1 -17.90 -23.52 61.51
CA MET A 1 -17.13 -22.46 60.83
C MET A 1 -16.31 -23.11 59.72
N ARG A 2 -16.77 -23.07 58.47
CA ARG A 2 -16.06 -23.64 57.30
C ARG A 2 -16.05 -22.57 56.21
N LEU A 3 -14.85 -22.14 55.83
CA LEU A 3 -14.59 -21.04 54.90
C LEU A 3 -15.09 -21.40 53.49
N VAL A 4 -15.77 -20.43 52.88
CA VAL A 4 -16.10 -20.39 51.45
C VAL A 4 -14.90 -19.80 50.73
N VAL A 5 -14.24 -20.57 49.85
CA VAL A 5 -13.21 -20.04 48.94
C VAL A 5 -13.90 -19.72 47.63
N ALA A 6 -14.20 -18.44 47.42
CA ALA A 6 -14.64 -17.91 46.13
C ALA A 6 -13.38 -17.69 45.25
N GLY A 7 -13.20 -18.55 44.25
CA GLY A 7 -12.16 -18.41 43.24
C GLY A 7 -12.57 -17.44 42.15
N THR A 8 -11.99 -16.25 42.15
CA THR A 8 -12.16 -15.25 41.08
C THR A 8 -11.31 -15.67 39.87
N LEU A 9 -11.96 -16.15 38.82
CA LEU A 9 -11.32 -16.47 37.54
C LEU A 9 -11.03 -15.16 36.79
N VAL A 10 -9.79 -14.67 36.83
CA VAL A 10 -9.34 -13.51 36.04
C VAL A 10 -9.05 -13.99 34.62
N LEU A 11 -9.98 -13.72 33.70
CA LEU A 11 -9.79 -13.93 32.27
C LEU A 11 -8.82 -12.86 31.74
N ALA A 12 -7.53 -13.19 31.66
CA ALA A 12 -6.52 -12.33 31.05
C ALA A 12 -6.74 -12.29 29.52
N LEU A 13 -7.45 -11.28 29.03
CA LEU A 13 -7.51 -10.94 27.61
C LEU A 13 -6.14 -10.42 27.18
N SER A 14 -5.31 -11.31 26.66
CA SER A 14 -4.04 -10.98 26.02
C SER A 14 -4.31 -10.27 24.69
N PHE A 15 -4.39 -8.93 24.75
CA PHE A 15 -4.29 -8.07 23.57
C PHE A 15 -2.86 -8.17 23.04
N GLY A 16 -2.63 -9.03 22.05
CA GLY A 16 -1.39 -9.01 21.29
C GLY A 16 -1.20 -7.62 20.66
N PRO A 17 0.05 -7.10 20.58
CA PRO A 17 0.29 -5.81 19.96
C PRO A 17 -0.18 -5.86 18.50
N ALA A 18 -1.18 -5.06 18.15
CA ALA A 18 -1.51 -4.81 16.77
C ALA A 18 -0.28 -4.18 16.12
N ALA A 19 0.29 -4.85 15.11
CA ALA A 19 1.35 -4.26 14.30
C ALA A 19 0.87 -2.88 13.84
N GLN A 20 1.54 -1.83 14.33
CA GLN A 20 1.17 -0.47 14.00
C GLN A 20 1.44 -0.26 12.52
N ALA A 21 0.45 0.31 11.81
CA ALA A 21 0.62 0.65 10.42
C ALA A 21 1.68 1.75 10.30
N ALA A 22 2.62 1.60 9.38
CA ALA A 22 3.57 2.64 9.04
C ALA A 22 2.81 3.89 8.61
N ASP A 23 3.24 5.05 9.11
CA ASP A 23 2.63 6.29 8.72
C ASP A 23 3.00 6.64 7.27
N VAL A 24 1.97 6.88 6.45
CA VAL A 24 2.14 7.19 5.03
C VAL A 24 1.49 8.53 4.71
N ARG A 25 2.25 9.42 4.07
CA ARG A 25 1.76 10.66 3.51
C ARG A 25 1.31 10.42 2.08
N TRP A 26 0.01 10.57 1.86
CA TRP A 26 -0.62 10.38 0.55
C TRP A 26 -0.76 11.71 -0.18
N THR A 27 -0.32 11.77 -1.44
CA THR A 27 -0.39 12.97 -2.27
C THR A 27 -0.88 12.67 -3.68
N LEU A 28 -1.46 13.70 -4.33
CA LEU A 28 -1.90 13.66 -5.72
C LEU A 28 -1.11 14.70 -6.51
N THR A 29 -0.48 14.30 -7.60
CA THR A 29 0.14 15.19 -8.58
C THR A 29 -0.74 15.29 -9.84
N LYS A 30 -0.56 16.36 -10.63
CA LYS A 30 -1.40 16.62 -11.82
C LYS A 30 -0.68 16.36 -13.14
N GLN A 31 0.65 16.51 -13.19
CA GLN A 31 1.46 16.34 -14.40
C GLN A 31 2.83 15.70 -14.06
N PRO A 32 3.01 14.38 -14.28
CA PRO A 32 1.97 13.39 -14.59
C PRO A 32 0.91 13.28 -13.47
N ALA A 33 -0.25 12.71 -13.79
CA ALA A 33 -1.25 12.45 -12.77
C ALA A 33 -0.83 11.22 -11.97
N GLU A 34 -0.36 11.42 -10.73
CA GLU A 34 0.13 10.34 -9.87
C GLU A 34 -0.48 10.39 -8.47
N LEU A 35 -0.80 9.23 -7.93
CA LEU A 35 -1.01 9.04 -6.50
C LEU A 35 0.30 8.52 -5.90
N LEU A 36 0.82 9.22 -4.90
CA LEU A 36 2.06 8.85 -4.21
C LEU A 36 1.75 8.56 -2.74
N GLY A 37 2.35 7.50 -2.21
CA GLY A 37 2.41 7.20 -0.79
C GLY A 37 3.86 7.21 -0.35
N MET A 38 4.25 8.20 0.44
CA MET A 38 5.61 8.29 0.98
C MET A 38 5.62 7.93 2.47
N PRO A 39 6.63 7.22 2.99
CA PRO A 39 6.82 7.07 4.43
C PRO A 39 6.84 8.45 5.11
N ALA A 40 6.10 8.61 6.19
CA ALA A 40 6.08 9.89 6.91
C ALA A 40 7.40 10.12 7.65
N GLY A 41 7.91 11.35 7.60
CA GLY A 41 9.16 11.74 8.28
C GLY A 41 10.45 11.48 7.48
N GLU A 42 10.35 10.88 6.31
CA GLU A 42 11.49 10.64 5.42
C GLU A 42 11.47 11.66 4.26
N GLU A 43 12.55 12.44 4.11
CA GLU A 43 12.68 13.41 3.01
C GLU A 43 13.25 12.78 1.74
N GLU A 44 14.06 11.71 1.86
CA GLU A 44 14.76 11.04 0.76
C GLU A 44 14.37 9.55 0.63
N ALA A 45 13.09 9.23 0.80
CA ALA A 45 12.58 7.88 0.61
C ALA A 45 11.92 7.67 -0.76
N ASP A 46 12.05 6.45 -1.29
CA ASP A 46 11.15 5.96 -2.31
C ASP A 46 9.70 5.83 -1.79
N ASP A 47 8.77 5.74 -2.73
CA ASP A 47 7.35 5.54 -2.41
C ASP A 47 7.09 4.14 -1.83
N VAL A 48 6.16 4.04 -0.87
CA VAL A 48 5.51 2.76 -0.52
C VAL A 48 4.63 2.28 -1.67
N LEU A 49 3.96 3.23 -2.34
CA LEU A 49 3.09 3.03 -3.48
C LEU A 49 3.12 4.26 -4.38
N ARG A 50 3.28 4.06 -5.68
CA ARG A 50 3.07 5.04 -6.73
C ARG A 50 2.12 4.49 -7.77
N LEU A 51 1.09 5.26 -8.10
CA LEU A 51 0.22 4.99 -9.23
C LEU A 51 0.39 6.10 -10.25
N THR A 52 0.74 5.74 -11.48
CA THR A 52 0.87 6.70 -12.59
C THR A 52 -0.23 6.41 -13.59
N CYS A 53 -1.10 7.40 -13.84
CA CYS A 53 -2.12 7.26 -14.84
C CYS A 53 -1.53 7.32 -16.25
N LEU A 54 -1.83 6.31 -17.05
CA LEU A 54 -1.47 6.20 -18.46
C LEU A 54 -2.66 6.56 -19.35
N LYS A 55 -2.42 6.62 -20.66
CA LYS A 55 -3.46 6.88 -21.66
C LYS A 55 -4.52 5.78 -21.64
N GLY A 56 -5.80 6.14 -21.80
CA GLY A 56 -6.89 5.18 -21.86
C GLY A 56 -7.27 4.58 -20.49
N GLY A 57 -6.92 5.26 -19.40
CA GLY A 57 -7.29 4.85 -18.04
C GLY A 57 -6.50 3.67 -17.47
N ALA A 58 -5.46 3.19 -18.16
CA ALA A 58 -4.52 2.22 -17.61
C ALA A 58 -3.67 2.86 -16.50
N VAL A 59 -3.18 2.05 -15.57
CA VAL A 59 -2.39 2.53 -14.43
C VAL A 59 -1.11 1.71 -14.33
N GLN A 60 0.03 2.38 -14.31
CA GLN A 60 1.28 1.78 -13.89
C GLN A 60 1.41 1.88 -12.37
N VAL A 61 1.75 0.77 -11.74
CA VAL A 61 1.97 0.65 -10.30
C VAL A 61 3.45 0.48 -10.04
N GLY A 62 4.01 1.31 -9.16
CA GLY A 62 5.27 1.08 -8.47
C GLY A 62 4.99 0.80 -7.00
N LEU A 63 5.55 -0.26 -6.42
CA LEU A 63 5.30 -0.63 -5.03
C LEU A 63 6.56 -1.10 -4.33
N GLY A 64 6.74 -0.63 -3.09
CA GLY A 64 7.74 -1.15 -2.17
C GLY A 64 9.16 -0.64 -2.38
N GLY A 65 9.34 0.45 -3.13
CA GLY A 65 10.65 1.06 -3.36
C GLY A 65 11.36 1.41 -2.05
N TYR A 66 10.64 1.97 -1.08
CA TYR A 66 11.18 2.37 0.24
C TYR A 66 11.84 1.23 1.04
N LYS A 67 11.55 -0.03 0.73
CA LYS A 67 12.17 -1.22 1.37
C LYS A 67 13.00 -2.05 0.39
N SER A 68 13.16 -1.57 -0.85
CA SER A 68 13.81 -2.27 -1.96
C SER A 68 13.28 -3.68 -2.20
N LEU A 69 12.30 -3.80 -3.08
CA LEU A 69 11.60 -5.05 -3.36
C LEU A 69 12.22 -5.84 -4.52
N GLY A 70 12.92 -6.92 -4.17
CA GLY A 70 13.58 -7.81 -5.13
C GLY A 70 15.04 -7.42 -5.39
N LYS A 71 15.51 -7.69 -6.61
CA LYS A 71 16.89 -7.56 -7.08
C LYS A 71 17.01 -6.69 -8.33
N GLY A 72 15.90 -6.17 -8.85
CA GLY A 72 15.86 -5.32 -10.03
C GLY A 72 16.19 -6.03 -11.35
N LYS A 73 16.16 -7.38 -11.39
CA LYS A 73 16.55 -8.18 -12.56
C LYS A 73 15.36 -8.64 -13.40
N GLY A 74 14.19 -8.03 -13.20
CA GLY A 74 12.97 -8.39 -13.90
C GLY A 74 12.32 -9.68 -13.38
N GLU A 75 12.77 -10.21 -12.23
CA GLU A 75 12.16 -11.39 -11.64
C GLU A 75 10.70 -11.13 -11.23
N PRO A 76 9.81 -12.13 -11.34
CA PRO A 76 8.39 -11.94 -11.02
C PRO A 76 8.19 -11.70 -9.53
N LEU A 77 7.33 -10.73 -9.21
CA LEU A 77 6.91 -10.41 -7.85
C LEU A 77 5.39 -10.46 -7.74
N SER A 78 4.90 -10.83 -6.57
CA SER A 78 3.48 -10.77 -6.24
C SER A 78 3.29 -10.15 -4.86
N VAL A 79 2.43 -9.13 -4.81
CA VAL A 79 2.08 -8.41 -3.59
C VAL A 79 0.58 -8.27 -3.50
N THR A 80 0.01 -8.63 -2.35
CA THR A 80 -1.41 -8.46 -2.08
C THR A 80 -1.61 -7.27 -1.16
N LEU A 81 -2.50 -6.37 -1.57
CA LEU A 81 -3.02 -5.27 -0.79
C LEU A 81 -4.42 -5.63 -0.30
N ALA A 82 -4.66 -5.56 1.00
CA ALA A 82 -5.95 -5.87 1.60
C ALA A 82 -6.38 -4.78 2.57
N SER A 83 -7.61 -4.31 2.43
CA SER A 83 -8.34 -3.51 3.41
C SER A 83 -9.39 -4.38 4.09
N ALA A 84 -10.29 -3.79 4.89
CA ALA A 84 -11.33 -4.56 5.58
C ALA A 84 -12.30 -5.25 4.61
N ASN A 85 -12.67 -4.58 3.52
CA ASN A 85 -13.72 -5.05 2.60
C ASN A 85 -13.23 -5.34 1.17
N ALA A 86 -11.95 -5.12 0.88
CA ALA A 86 -11.41 -5.32 -0.46
C ALA A 86 -10.01 -5.90 -0.41
N SER A 87 -9.64 -6.61 -1.47
CA SER A 87 -8.29 -7.13 -1.67
C SER A 87 -7.96 -7.15 -3.15
N VAL A 88 -6.70 -6.85 -3.49
CA VAL A 88 -6.16 -6.98 -4.84
C VAL A 88 -4.76 -7.57 -4.77
N THR A 89 -4.45 -8.48 -5.70
CA THR A 89 -3.10 -9.03 -5.86
C THR A 89 -2.48 -8.43 -7.10
N LEU A 90 -1.41 -7.69 -6.89
CA LEU A 90 -0.57 -7.13 -7.94
C LEU A 90 0.48 -8.17 -8.33
N LYS A 91 0.60 -8.42 -9.63
CA LYS A 91 1.62 -9.28 -10.22
C LYS A 91 2.44 -8.44 -11.16
N GLY A 92 3.74 -8.37 -10.91
CA GLY A 92 4.64 -7.50 -11.63
C GLY A 92 6.04 -8.09 -11.68
N LYS A 93 7.01 -7.24 -12.01
CA LYS A 93 8.43 -7.58 -12.03
C LYS A 93 9.21 -6.64 -11.13
N SER A 94 10.30 -7.14 -10.54
CA SER A 94 11.26 -6.28 -9.86
C SER A 94 12.02 -5.43 -10.89
N THR A 95 12.08 -4.13 -10.66
CA THR A 95 12.80 -3.17 -11.50
C THR A 95 13.35 -2.05 -10.63
N LEU A 96 14.21 -1.20 -11.19
CA LEU A 96 14.66 0.01 -10.51
C LEU A 96 13.47 0.90 -10.18
N SER A 97 13.42 1.38 -8.93
CA SER A 97 12.41 2.35 -8.51
C SER A 97 12.57 3.66 -9.28
N LYS A 98 11.50 4.45 -9.36
CA LYS A 98 11.57 5.74 -10.07
C LYS A 98 12.52 6.73 -9.40
N ASN A 99 12.68 6.65 -8.07
CA ASN A 99 13.63 7.49 -7.33
C ASN A 99 14.96 6.76 -7.09
N SER A 100 15.29 5.71 -7.86
CA SER A 100 16.50 4.90 -7.65
C SER A 100 17.80 5.68 -7.82
N GLU A 101 17.78 6.83 -8.50
CA GLU A 101 18.96 7.70 -8.59
C GLU A 101 19.41 8.21 -7.22
N MET A 102 18.48 8.34 -6.26
CA MET A 102 18.76 8.77 -4.89
C MET A 102 19.02 7.59 -3.96
N THR A 103 18.35 6.46 -4.15
CA THR A 103 18.29 5.37 -3.17
C THR A 103 18.93 4.04 -3.61
N GLY A 104 19.10 3.84 -4.92
CA GLY A 104 19.46 2.56 -5.51
C GLY A 104 18.40 1.46 -5.35
N ALA A 105 17.16 1.81 -4.98
CA ALA A 105 16.15 0.82 -4.61
C ALA A 105 15.44 0.15 -5.80
N TYR A 106 14.80 -0.98 -5.49
CA TYR A 106 13.98 -1.74 -6.42
C TYR A 106 12.50 -1.71 -6.01
N GLU A 107 11.61 -1.79 -6.98
CA GLU A 107 10.16 -1.84 -6.75
C GLU A 107 9.52 -2.97 -7.57
N LEU A 108 8.35 -3.42 -7.13
CA LEU A 108 7.43 -4.11 -8.01
C LEU A 108 6.88 -3.09 -9.01
N ARG A 109 7.02 -3.39 -10.31
CA ARG A 109 6.30 -2.69 -11.38
C ARG A 109 5.27 -3.59 -12.04
N ALA A 110 4.03 -3.13 -12.05
CA ALA A 110 2.90 -3.80 -12.69
C ALA A 110 2.09 -2.79 -13.49
N ASP A 111 1.60 -3.19 -14.66
CA ASP A 111 0.67 -2.39 -15.45
C ASP A 111 -0.73 -3.00 -15.28
N LEU A 112 -1.69 -2.19 -14.87
CA LEU A 112 -3.09 -2.57 -14.74
C LEU A 112 -3.88 -1.97 -15.91
N ALA A 113 -4.63 -2.82 -16.61
CA ALA A 113 -5.61 -2.37 -17.57
C ALA A 113 -6.76 -1.62 -16.85
N ALA A 114 -7.46 -0.75 -17.57
CA ALA A 114 -8.53 0.08 -16.98
C ALA A 114 -9.59 -0.74 -16.21
N GLY A 115 -9.92 -1.95 -16.68
CA GLY A 115 -10.86 -2.86 -15.99
C GLY A 115 -10.34 -3.44 -14.67
N GLU A 116 -9.02 -3.48 -14.46
CA GLU A 116 -8.36 -4.02 -13.27
C GLU A 116 -8.16 -2.96 -12.18
N VAL A 117 -8.19 -1.67 -12.55
CA VAL A 117 -8.01 -0.53 -11.63
C VAL A 117 -9.11 -0.46 -10.57
N ALA A 118 -10.32 -0.94 -10.88
CA ALA A 118 -11.45 -0.87 -9.95
C ALA A 118 -11.16 -1.60 -8.62
N ALA A 119 -10.56 -2.79 -8.68
CA ALA A 119 -10.23 -3.58 -7.49
C ALA A 119 -9.18 -2.86 -6.62
N LEU A 120 -8.16 -2.26 -7.25
CA LEU A 120 -7.17 -1.46 -6.54
C LEU A 120 -7.80 -0.23 -5.89
N ASN A 121 -8.65 0.51 -6.62
CA ASN A 121 -9.33 1.68 -6.08
C ASN A 121 -10.25 1.31 -4.89
N SER A 122 -10.93 0.17 -4.94
CA SER A 122 -11.72 -0.33 -3.80
C SER A 122 -10.88 -0.53 -2.54
N VAL A 123 -9.65 -1.03 -2.66
CA VAL A 123 -8.72 -1.16 -1.52
C VAL A 123 -8.32 0.22 -0.98
N LEU A 124 -7.90 1.14 -1.85
CA LEU A 124 -7.40 2.46 -1.45
C LEU A 124 -8.50 3.37 -0.87
N ALA A 125 -9.74 3.23 -1.35
CA ALA A 125 -10.86 4.05 -0.93
C ALA A 125 -11.66 3.49 0.26
N ASP A 126 -11.34 2.28 0.74
CA ASP A 126 -12.03 1.61 1.85
C ASP A 126 -11.94 2.40 3.17
N GLY A 127 -10.82 3.11 3.39
CA GLY A 127 -10.63 3.96 4.57
C GLY A 127 -10.12 3.22 5.81
N THR A 128 -9.80 1.93 5.69
CA THR A 128 -9.11 1.15 6.73
C THR A 128 -7.63 0.95 6.38
N ALA A 129 -6.79 0.67 7.38
CA ALA A 129 -5.37 0.41 7.18
C ALA A 129 -5.14 -0.69 6.14
N ILE A 130 -4.22 -0.46 5.21
CA ILE A 130 -3.92 -1.43 4.15
C ILE A 130 -2.88 -2.40 4.66
N ARG A 131 -3.21 -3.68 4.70
CA ARG A 131 -2.27 -4.77 4.93
C ARG A 131 -1.60 -5.15 3.62
N VAL A 132 -0.29 -5.30 3.67
CA VAL A 132 0.55 -5.66 2.53
C VAL A 132 1.22 -6.99 2.82
N SER A 133 1.10 -7.93 1.88
CA SER A 133 1.63 -9.27 2.03
C SER A 133 2.17 -9.82 0.71
N GLY A 134 2.88 -10.95 0.76
CA GLY A 134 3.56 -11.55 -0.38
C GLY A 134 5.06 -11.28 -0.33
N ALA A 135 5.60 -10.69 -1.41
CA ALA A 135 7.03 -10.37 -1.51
C ALA A 135 7.53 -9.37 -0.45
N ILE A 136 6.62 -8.64 0.20
CA ILE A 136 6.85 -7.73 1.31
C ILE A 136 5.75 -7.92 2.35
N LYS A 137 6.06 -7.72 3.63
CA LYS A 137 5.08 -7.67 4.72
C LYS A 137 5.08 -6.27 5.32
N ASP A 138 3.93 -5.61 5.30
CA ASP A 138 3.77 -4.27 5.87
C ASP A 138 2.31 -3.96 6.22
N ALA A 139 2.10 -2.81 6.86
CA ALA A 139 0.80 -2.18 6.97
C ALA A 139 0.92 -0.67 6.80
N TRP A 140 -0.03 -0.03 6.11
CA TRP A 140 0.03 1.40 5.80
C TRP A 140 -1.15 2.15 6.41
N SER A 141 -0.86 3.30 7.03
CA SER A 141 -1.90 4.22 7.46
C SER A 141 -2.56 4.89 6.25
N VAL A 142 -3.84 5.19 6.35
CA VAL A 142 -4.67 5.63 5.20
C VAL A 142 -5.27 7.02 5.38
N LYS A 143 -4.72 7.82 6.30
CA LYS A 143 -5.20 9.17 6.57
C LYS A 143 -5.11 10.01 5.29
N GLY A 144 -6.25 10.48 4.80
CA GLY A 144 -6.34 11.27 3.56
C GLY A 144 -6.34 10.45 2.26
N LEU A 145 -5.97 9.16 2.28
CA LEU A 145 -5.83 8.32 1.08
C LEU A 145 -7.11 8.26 0.24
N LYS A 146 -8.28 8.11 0.88
CA LYS A 146 -9.56 8.02 0.16
C LYS A 146 -9.79 9.20 -0.79
N ALA A 147 -9.55 10.42 -0.32
CA ALA A 147 -9.72 11.63 -1.14
C ALA A 147 -8.69 11.68 -2.28
N VAL A 148 -7.44 11.29 -2.01
CA VAL A 148 -6.38 11.21 -3.02
C VAL A 148 -6.70 10.17 -4.09
N ALA A 149 -7.15 8.97 -3.70
CA ALA A 149 -7.52 7.88 -4.61
C ALA A 149 -8.72 8.24 -5.50
N GLN A 150 -9.72 8.92 -4.94
CA GLN A 150 -10.85 9.44 -5.70
C GLN A 150 -10.42 10.52 -6.70
N GLY A 151 -9.56 11.46 -6.28
CA GLY A 151 -9.00 12.49 -7.15
C GLY A 151 -8.16 11.90 -8.30
N PHE A 152 -7.33 10.90 -7.99
CA PHE A 152 -6.55 10.17 -8.99
C PHE A 152 -7.45 9.48 -10.01
N THR A 153 -8.45 8.71 -9.56
CA THR A 153 -9.36 7.97 -10.44
C THR A 153 -10.16 8.93 -11.35
N ALA A 154 -10.66 10.04 -10.80
CA ALA A 154 -11.38 11.06 -11.56
C ALA A 154 -10.48 11.80 -12.57
N GLY A 155 -9.18 11.94 -12.28
CA GLY A 155 -8.21 12.49 -13.22
C GLY A 155 -7.84 11.48 -14.31
N CYS A 156 -7.76 10.19 -13.96
CA CYS A 156 -7.29 9.16 -14.87
C CYS A 156 -8.31 8.75 -15.93
N SER A 157 -9.60 8.75 -15.60
CA SER A 157 -10.68 8.51 -16.56
C SER A 157 -10.81 9.58 -17.65
N LYS A 158 -10.14 10.73 -17.50
CA LYS A 158 -10.14 11.84 -18.46
C LYS A 158 -8.97 11.80 -19.45
N LYS A 159 -8.10 10.79 -19.38
CA LYS A 159 -6.87 10.67 -20.19
C LYS A 159 -6.94 9.65 -21.33
#